data_AF-A0A7S3CXQ0-F1
#
_entry.id   AF-A0A7S3CXQ0-F1
#
_cell.length_a   1.000
_cell.length_b   1.000
_cell.length_c   1.000
_cell.angle_alpha   90.00
_cell.angle_beta   90.00
_cell.angle_gamma   90.00
#
_symmetry.space_group_name_H-M   'P 1'
#
loop_
_entity.id
_entity.type
_entity.pdbx_description
1 polymer ?
#
loop_
_entity_poly.entity_id
_entity_poly.type
_entity_poly.pdbx_seq_one_letter_code
_entity_poly.pdbx_strand_id
1 'polypeptide(L)'
;RKVLKALGAELVLTEPAKGMPGAIAKAEEIFASDPDNHFLPQQFQNPANPRIHEDTTGPEIWNDTDGEVDVFVAGVGTGGTLTGVSRYIKGTKGKKIATIAVEPVDSPVITQVMNGADPK
;
A
#
# COMPACT_ATOMS: atom_id res chain seq x y z
N ARG A 1 -0.09 -7.90 -17.30
CA ARG A 1 -0.73 -9.19 -17.73
C ARG A 1 0.27 -10.16 -18.35
N LYS A 2 1.04 -9.78 -19.39
CA LYS A 2 2.04 -10.68 -20.02
C LYS A 2 3.09 -11.19 -19.01
N VAL A 3 3.64 -10.29 -18.19
CA VAL A 3 4.61 -10.66 -17.12
C VAL A 3 4.02 -11.67 -16.14
N LEU A 4 2.82 -11.42 -15.60
CA LEU A 4 2.15 -12.33 -14.66
C LEU A 4 1.93 -13.73 -15.25
N LYS A 5 1.43 -13.81 -16.49
CA LYS A 5 1.26 -15.09 -17.18
C LYS A 5 2.60 -15.79 -17.43
N ALA A 6 3.65 -15.05 -17.79
CA ALA A 6 4.98 -15.61 -18.00
C ALA A 6 5.59 -16.17 -16.70
N LEU A 7 5.22 -15.63 -15.55
CA LEU A 7 5.58 -16.14 -14.22
C LEU A 7 4.67 -17.28 -13.73
N GLY A 8 3.74 -17.77 -14.57
CA GLY A 8 2.85 -18.87 -14.24
C GLY A 8 1.59 -18.49 -13.46
N ALA A 9 1.28 -17.20 -13.30
CA ALA A 9 0.09 -16.77 -12.58
C ALA A 9 -1.18 -16.99 -13.42
N GLU A 10 -2.19 -17.57 -12.79
CA GLU A 10 -3.56 -17.56 -13.31
C GLU A 10 -4.17 -16.16 -13.14
N LEU A 11 -4.84 -15.67 -14.18
CA LEU A 11 -5.48 -14.35 -14.16
C LEU A 11 -6.99 -14.47 -14.24
N VAL A 12 -7.66 -14.20 -13.12
CA VAL A 12 -9.11 -14.02 -13.07
C VAL A 12 -9.41 -12.54 -13.33
N LEU A 13 -10.11 -12.24 -14.44
CA LEU A 13 -10.50 -10.87 -14.80
C LEU A 13 -11.91 -10.59 -14.29
N THR A 14 -12.08 -9.49 -13.55
CA THR A 14 -13.37 -9.02 -13.06
C THR A 14 -13.97 -7.92 -13.95
N GLU A 15 -15.23 -7.58 -13.71
CA GLU A 15 -15.95 -6.53 -14.42
C GLU A 15 -15.29 -5.14 -14.21
N PRO A 16 -14.90 -4.43 -15.29
CA PRO A 16 -14.22 -3.13 -15.16
C PRO A 16 -15.00 -2.09 -14.37
N ALA A 17 -16.34 -2.07 -14.49
CA ALA A 17 -17.22 -1.11 -13.83
C ALA A 17 -17.20 -1.23 -12.30
N LYS A 18 -16.83 -2.40 -11.74
CA LYS A 18 -16.76 -2.63 -10.29
C LYS A 18 -15.40 -2.24 -9.67
N GLY A 19 -14.42 -1.88 -10.50
CA GLY A 19 -13.11 -1.40 -10.05
C GLY A 19 -12.39 -2.36 -9.07
N MET A 20 -11.62 -1.77 -8.15
CA MET A 20 -10.91 -2.50 -7.11
C MET A 20 -11.84 -3.25 -6.13
N PRO A 21 -12.98 -2.66 -5.67
CA PRO A 21 -13.92 -3.38 -4.80
C PRO A 21 -14.42 -4.69 -5.42
N GLY A 22 -14.71 -4.72 -6.72
CA GLY A 22 -15.10 -5.94 -7.42
C GLY A 22 -13.98 -6.98 -7.50
N ALA A 23 -12.73 -6.55 -7.66
CA ALA A 23 -11.57 -7.45 -7.63
C ALA A 23 -11.35 -8.05 -6.24
N ILE A 24 -11.51 -7.26 -5.17
CA ILE A 24 -11.40 -7.72 -3.78
C ILE A 24 -12.50 -8.75 -3.48
N ALA A 25 -13.76 -8.43 -3.79
CA ALA A 25 -14.88 -9.34 -3.57
C ALA A 25 -14.69 -10.69 -4.29
N LYS A 26 -14.16 -10.67 -5.54
CA LYS A 26 -13.85 -11.91 -6.25
C LYS A 26 -12.70 -12.70 -5.62
N ALA A 27 -11.67 -12.02 -5.11
CA ALA A 27 -10.56 -12.67 -4.42
C ALA A 27 -11.03 -13.32 -3.10
N GLU A 28 -11.93 -12.68 -2.37
CA GLU A 28 -12.57 -13.22 -1.16
C GLU A 28 -13.45 -14.44 -1.49
N GLU A 29 -14.22 -14.38 -2.58
CA GLU A 29 -15.02 -15.52 -3.07
C GLU A 29 -14.14 -16.74 -3.40
N ILE A 30 -13.02 -16.54 -4.10
CA ILE A 30 -12.07 -17.62 -4.43
C ILE A 30 -11.46 -18.20 -3.17
N PHE A 31 -11.01 -17.35 -2.24
CA PHE A 31 -10.49 -17.80 -0.95
C PHE A 31 -11.52 -18.62 -0.18
N ALA A 32 -12.76 -18.14 -0.09
CA ALA A 32 -13.86 -18.82 0.61
C ALA A 32 -14.25 -20.16 -0.02
N SER A 33 -13.99 -20.37 -1.32
CA SER A 33 -14.31 -21.62 -2.02
C SER A 33 -13.41 -22.79 -1.61
N ASP A 34 -12.18 -22.52 -1.15
CA ASP A 34 -11.24 -23.53 -0.65
C ASP A 34 -10.19 -22.88 0.28
N PRO A 35 -10.56 -22.55 1.52
CA PRO A 35 -9.68 -21.83 2.44
C PRO A 35 -8.44 -22.62 2.88
N ASP A 36 -8.48 -23.95 2.78
CA ASP A 36 -7.38 -24.82 3.18
C ASP A 36 -6.25 -24.83 2.13
N ASN A 37 -6.59 -24.63 0.86
CA ASN A 37 -5.61 -24.58 -0.24
C ASN A 37 -5.32 -23.17 -0.76
N HIS A 38 -6.11 -22.17 -0.35
CA HIS A 38 -5.90 -20.78 -0.76
C HIS A 38 -5.36 -19.91 0.38
N PHE A 39 -4.42 -19.03 0.04
CA PHE A 39 -3.95 -17.96 0.92
C PHE A 39 -4.27 -16.61 0.29
N LEU A 40 -4.94 -15.73 1.04
CA LEU A 40 -5.24 -14.37 0.62
C LEU A 40 -4.29 -13.38 1.32
N PRO A 41 -3.33 -12.75 0.61
CA PRO A 41 -2.30 -11.92 1.24
C PRO A 41 -2.81 -10.61 1.86
N GLN A 42 -3.99 -10.13 1.43
CA GLN A 42 -4.67 -8.91 1.91
C GLN A 42 -3.75 -7.68 2.04
N GLN A 43 -3.13 -7.23 0.94
CA GLN A 43 -2.12 -6.18 0.96
C GLN A 43 -2.53 -4.84 1.61
N PHE A 44 -3.83 -4.54 1.71
CA PHE A 44 -4.37 -3.33 2.35
C PHE A 44 -4.52 -3.46 3.87
N GLN A 45 -4.57 -4.69 4.40
CA GLN A 45 -4.82 -4.96 5.83
C GLN A 45 -3.61 -5.62 6.51
N ASN A 46 -2.76 -6.29 5.73
CA ASN A 46 -1.66 -7.09 6.25
C ASN A 46 -0.54 -6.20 6.83
N PRO A 47 -0.24 -6.28 8.14
CA PRO A 47 0.77 -5.45 8.78
C PRO A 47 2.20 -5.73 8.28
N ALA A 48 2.44 -6.87 7.63
CA ALA A 48 3.73 -7.15 6.98
C ALA A 48 4.06 -6.14 5.87
N ASN A 49 3.04 -5.54 5.22
CA ASN A 49 3.24 -4.55 4.17
C ASN A 49 3.93 -3.26 4.68
N PRO A 50 3.38 -2.50 5.64
CA PRO A 50 4.11 -1.36 6.18
C PRO A 50 5.38 -1.78 6.94
N ARG A 51 5.37 -2.95 7.59
CA ARG A 51 6.54 -3.42 8.36
C ARG A 51 7.78 -3.59 7.49
N ILE A 52 7.68 -4.16 6.30
CA ILE A 52 8.89 -4.34 5.47
C ILE A 52 9.53 -2.99 5.12
N HIS A 53 8.72 -1.94 4.92
CA HIS A 53 9.25 -0.60 4.67
C HIS A 53 9.84 0.06 5.91
N GLU A 54 9.43 -0.34 7.11
CA GLU A 54 10.06 0.08 8.37
C GLU A 54 11.38 -0.67 8.61
N ASP A 55 11.42 -1.95 8.25
CA ASP A 55 12.57 -2.86 8.43
C ASP A 55 13.65 -2.67 7.36
N THR A 56 13.32 -2.17 6.16
CA THR A 56 14.27 -2.02 5.04
C THR A 56 14.27 -0.62 4.41
N THR A 57 13.16 -0.20 3.80
CA THR A 57 13.13 1.04 2.98
C THR A 57 13.42 2.31 3.79
N GLY A 58 12.92 2.40 5.02
CA GLY A 58 13.22 3.48 5.95
C GLY A 58 14.71 3.54 6.34
N PRO A 59 15.30 2.42 6.79
CA PRO A 59 16.75 2.31 7.03
C PRO A 59 17.61 2.68 5.83
N GLU A 60 17.27 2.23 4.62
CA GLU A 60 17.99 2.55 3.40
C GLU A 60 18.03 4.07 3.18
N ILE A 61 16.86 4.73 3.17
CA ILE A 61 16.77 6.19 3.02
C ILE A 61 17.56 6.91 4.11
N TRP A 62 17.46 6.46 5.36
CA TRP A 62 18.18 7.09 6.47
C TRP A 62 19.69 6.99 6.29
N ASN A 63 20.20 5.80 5.96
CA ASN A 63 21.62 5.57 5.81
C ASN A 63 22.18 6.29 4.58
N ASP A 64 21.49 6.22 3.45
CA ASP A 64 21.94 6.84 2.19
C ASP A 64 21.89 8.38 2.24
N THR A 65 21.13 8.95 3.17
CA THR A 65 21.10 10.40 3.42
C THR A 65 21.90 10.81 4.64
N ASP A 66 22.64 9.89 5.28
CA ASP A 66 23.35 10.13 6.55
C ASP A 66 22.46 10.75 7.65
N GLY A 67 21.15 10.48 7.63
CA GLY A 67 20.16 11.05 8.54
C GLY A 67 19.68 12.46 8.19
N GLU A 68 20.11 13.02 7.05
CA GLU A 68 19.78 14.38 6.61
C GLU A 68 18.43 14.49 5.88
N VAL A 69 17.69 13.39 5.69
CA VAL A 69 16.32 13.46 5.13
C VAL A 69 15.40 14.34 5.99
N ASP A 70 14.80 15.36 5.39
CA ASP A 70 13.86 16.29 6.06
C ASP A 70 12.41 16.19 5.55
N VAL A 71 12.23 15.74 4.31
CA VAL A 71 10.93 15.58 3.67
C VAL A 71 10.88 14.24 2.96
N PHE A 72 9.84 13.46 3.24
CA PHE A 72 9.54 12.21 2.55
C PHE A 72 8.20 12.31 1.83
N VAL A 73 8.20 12.07 0.53
CA VAL A 73 7.02 12.14 -0.34
C VAL A 73 6.78 10.78 -0.97
N ALA A 74 5.56 10.24 -0.84
CA ALA A 74 5.21 8.97 -1.47
C ALA A 74 3.74 8.95 -1.95
N GLY A 75 3.54 8.38 -3.14
CA GLY A 75 2.21 8.03 -3.63
C GLY A 75 1.55 6.98 -2.75
N VAL A 76 0.25 7.12 -2.50
CA VAL A 76 -0.50 6.20 -1.64
C VAL A 76 -1.37 5.26 -2.46
N GLY A 77 -0.96 3.98 -2.48
CA GLY A 77 -1.80 2.84 -2.88
C GLY A 77 -2.34 2.14 -1.64
N THR A 78 -1.60 1.14 -1.14
CA THR A 78 -1.95 0.48 0.14
C THR A 78 -1.59 1.31 1.38
N GLY A 79 -0.77 2.35 1.22
CA GLY A 79 -0.21 3.16 2.31
C GLY A 79 1.00 2.54 3.01
N GLY A 80 1.44 1.34 2.62
CA GLY A 80 2.55 0.62 3.24
C GLY A 80 3.86 1.42 3.25
N THR A 81 4.28 1.94 2.10
CA THR A 81 5.54 2.69 1.96
C THR A 81 5.55 3.96 2.79
N LEU A 82 4.51 4.80 2.67
CA LEU A 82 4.41 6.05 3.43
C LEU A 82 4.46 5.78 4.94
N THR A 83 3.75 4.73 5.38
CA THR A 83 3.63 4.35 6.78
C THR A 83 4.95 3.81 7.34
N GLY A 84 5.54 2.80 6.70
CA GLY A 84 6.74 2.13 7.22
C GLY A 84 7.96 3.04 7.27
N VAL A 85 8.23 3.78 6.19
CA VAL A 85 9.35 4.74 6.15
C VAL A 85 9.18 5.82 7.21
N SER A 86 7.97 6.39 7.33
CA SER A 86 7.71 7.45 8.32
C SER A 86 7.80 6.94 9.76
N ARG A 87 7.33 5.72 10.04
CA ARG A 87 7.46 5.09 11.36
C ARG A 87 8.93 4.88 11.73
N TYR A 88 9.74 4.39 10.81
CA TYR A 88 11.17 4.24 11.04
C TYR A 88 11.84 5.58 11.38
N ILE A 89 11.68 6.59 10.52
CA ILE A 89 12.40 7.86 10.68
C ILE A 89 11.89 8.64 11.90
N LYS A 90 10.57 8.74 12.09
CA LYS A 90 9.97 9.52 13.19
C LYS A 90 9.97 8.79 14.52
N GLY A 91 9.74 7.48 14.49
CA GLY A 91 9.66 6.63 15.68
C GLY A 91 11.04 6.10 16.07
N THR A 92 11.63 5.24 15.24
CA THR A 92 12.89 4.55 15.53
C THR A 92 14.09 5.49 15.60
N LYS A 93 14.19 6.46 14.68
CA LYS A 93 15.29 7.45 14.67
C LYS A 93 14.96 8.75 15.41
N GLY A 94 13.70 9.01 15.72
CA GLY A 94 13.27 10.19 16.46
C GLY A 94 13.41 11.52 15.69
N LYS A 95 13.67 11.50 14.38
CA LYS A 95 13.79 12.73 13.58
C LYS A 95 12.42 13.21 13.12
N LYS A 96 12.11 14.48 13.40
CA LYS A 96 10.90 15.14 12.90
C LYS A 96 11.12 15.49 11.42
N ILE A 97 10.43 14.77 10.54
CA ILE A 97 10.39 15.05 9.10
C ILE A 97 8.98 15.40 8.64
N ALA A 98 8.86 16.11 7.52
CA ALA A 98 7.59 16.23 6.81
C ALA A 98 7.31 14.92 6.05
N THR A 99 6.11 14.36 6.22
CA THR A 99 5.65 13.19 5.47
C THR A 99 4.48 13.64 4.60
N ILE A 100 4.62 13.52 3.28
CA ILE A 100 3.64 14.00 2.31
C ILE A 100 3.05 12.82 1.54
N ALA A 101 1.75 12.61 1.72
CA ALA A 101 0.97 11.66 0.92
C ALA A 101 0.62 12.29 -0.43
N VAL A 102 0.76 11.51 -1.51
CA VAL A 102 0.34 11.92 -2.86
C VAL A 102 -0.77 11.00 -3.34
N GLU A 103 -1.85 11.58 -3.88
CA GLU A 103 -2.96 10.85 -4.47
C GLU A 103 -3.41 11.49 -5.81
N PRO A 104 -4.13 10.77 -6.68
CA PRO A 104 -4.62 11.31 -7.94
C PRO A 104 -5.75 12.33 -7.74
N VAL A 105 -5.76 13.40 -8.53
CA VAL A 105 -6.84 14.40 -8.54
C VAL A 105 -8.21 13.82 -8.95
N ASP A 106 -8.21 12.77 -9.78
CA ASP A 106 -9.43 12.11 -10.25
C ASP A 106 -10.02 11.13 -9.23
N SER A 107 -9.27 10.77 -8.18
CA SER A 107 -9.71 9.86 -7.11
C SER A 107 -9.09 10.22 -5.75
N PRO A 108 -9.34 11.44 -5.22
CA PRO A 108 -8.64 11.97 -4.05
C PRO A 108 -9.32 11.54 -2.74
N VAL A 109 -9.41 10.23 -2.52
CA VAL A 109 -10.14 9.62 -1.39
C VAL A 109 -9.62 10.10 -0.03
N ILE A 110 -8.31 10.29 0.12
CA ILE A 110 -7.70 10.74 1.37
C ILE A 110 -8.14 12.18 1.66
N THR A 111 -8.02 13.07 0.67
CA THR A 111 -8.45 14.47 0.80
C THR A 111 -9.96 14.58 1.06
N GLN A 112 -10.78 13.76 0.37
CA GLN A 112 -12.23 13.72 0.61
C GLN A 112 -12.55 13.36 2.06
N VAL A 113 -11.99 12.25 2.56
CA VAL A 113 -12.22 11.80 3.93
C VAL A 113 -11.70 12.81 4.95
N MET A 114 -10.52 13.40 4.75
CA MET A 114 -9.98 14.44 5.63
C MET A 114 -10.85 15.70 5.70
N ASN A 115 -11.55 16.01 4.61
CA ASN A 115 -12.50 17.12 4.54
C ASN A 115 -13.93 16.74 4.97
N GLY A 116 -14.15 15.51 5.46
CA GLY A 116 -15.46 15.02 5.88
C GLY A 116 -16.44 14.75 4.73
N ALA A 117 -15.94 14.56 3.52
CA ALA A 117 -16.76 14.18 2.36
C ALA A 117 -16.83 12.64 2.22
N ASP A 118 -17.91 12.15 1.65
CA ASP A 118 -18.05 10.73 1.31
C ASP A 118 -17.11 10.37 0.15
N PRO A 119 -16.24 9.35 0.32
CA PRO A 119 -15.35 8.92 -0.74
C PRO A 119 -16.13 8.30 -1.90
N LYS A 120 -15.82 8.74 -3.12
CA LYS A 120 -16.45 8.24 -4.36
C LYS A 120 -15.68 7.10 -4.98
#